data_AF-A0A6G6K711-F1
#
_entry.id   AF-A0A6G6K711-F1
#
_cell.length_a   1.000
_cell.length_b   1.000
_cell.length_c   1.000
_cell.angle_alpha   90.00
_cell.angle_beta   90.00
_cell.angle_gamma   90.00
#
_symmetry.space_group_name_H-M   'P 1'
#
loop_
_entity.id
_entity.type
_entity.pdbx_description
1 polymer ?
#
loop_
_entity_poly.entity_id
_entity_poly.type
_entity_poly.pdbx_seq_one_letter_code
_entity_poly.pdbx_strand_id
1 'polypeptide(L)'
;MQEVKDTVRAMVRIGYDGRVHKTFRGHNAKERFENEVRVLKYLEEKGCDFVPKVLEADAEALKLVTTNCGARVEHMSEEKMKQVFGKLEHYGVRHEDAFLRNITYNAREGRFCVIDFEFATLLDEQPPSQEATLPAPAA
;
A
#
# COMPACT_ATOMS: atom_id res chain seq x y z
N MET A 1 2.37 21.31 -10.08
CA MET A 1 1.40 20.59 -10.93
C MET A 1 0.37 19.94 -10.02
N GLN A 2 -0.93 20.08 -10.30
CA GLN A 2 -1.98 19.35 -9.59
C GLN A 2 -2.28 18.09 -10.39
N GLU A 3 -1.70 16.96 -9.99
CA GLU A 3 -2.11 15.67 -10.54
C GLU A 3 -3.41 15.27 -9.85
N VAL A 4 -4.52 15.43 -10.56
CA VAL A 4 -5.82 14.91 -10.15
C VAL A 4 -6.07 13.64 -10.95
N LYS A 5 -5.96 12.50 -10.29
CA LYS A 5 -6.35 11.22 -10.88
C LYS A 5 -7.80 10.97 -10.50
N ASP A 6 -8.70 11.35 -11.40
CA ASP A 6 -10.13 11.05 -11.27
C ASP A 6 -10.40 9.72 -11.96
N THR A 7 -10.68 8.70 -11.16
CA THR A 7 -11.14 7.41 -11.65
C THR A 7 -12.52 7.14 -11.07
N VAL A 8 -13.29 6.26 -11.72
CA VAL A 8 -14.63 5.85 -11.29
C VAL A 8 -14.65 5.32 -9.84
N ARG A 9 -13.50 4.87 -9.33
CA ARG A 9 -13.33 4.24 -8.02
C ARG A 9 -12.67 5.12 -6.95
N ALA A 10 -11.89 6.12 -7.35
CA ALA A 10 -11.22 7.01 -6.41
C ALA A 10 -10.79 8.31 -7.08
N MET A 11 -10.89 9.41 -6.34
CA MET A 11 -10.32 10.71 -6.68
C MET A 11 -9.06 10.91 -5.87
N VAL A 12 -7.90 11.02 -6.53
CA VAL A 12 -6.63 11.34 -5.88
C VAL A 12 -6.22 12.75 -6.26
N ARG A 13 -5.93 13.60 -5.26
CA ARG A 13 -5.50 14.98 -5.43
C ARG A 13 -4.26 15.26 -4.59
N ILE A 14 -3.25 15.87 -5.18
CA ILE A 14 -2.08 16.37 -4.44
C ILE A 14 -2.34 17.82 -4.01
N GLY A 15 -2.30 18.09 -2.70
CA GLY A 15 -2.45 19.42 -2.12
C GLY A 15 -1.19 20.28 -2.29
N TYR A 16 -1.32 21.59 -2.08
CA TYR A 16 -0.18 22.53 -2.19
C TYR A 16 0.91 22.27 -1.13
N ASP A 17 0.53 21.72 0.03
CA ASP A 17 1.46 21.25 1.07
C ASP A 17 2.25 19.99 0.65
N GLY A 18 1.95 19.46 -0.55
CA GLY A 18 2.52 18.24 -1.08
C GLY A 18 1.76 16.98 -0.68
N ARG A 19 0.84 17.04 0.29
CA ARG A 19 0.07 15.88 0.79
C ARG A 19 -0.84 15.27 -0.28
N VAL A 20 -1.05 13.96 -0.20
CA VAL A 20 -1.94 13.22 -1.11
C VAL A 20 -3.29 13.02 -0.44
N HIS A 21 -4.35 13.51 -1.07
CA HIS A 21 -5.73 13.35 -0.63
C HIS A 21 -6.41 12.34 -1.56
N LYS A 22 -6.73 11.17 -1.04
CA LYS A 22 -7.47 10.10 -1.74
C LYS A 22 -8.88 10.06 -1.20
N THR A 23 -9.87 10.23 -2.07
CA THR A 23 -11.29 10.08 -1.75
C THR A 23 -11.81 8.86 -2.47
N PHE A 24 -12.29 7.87 -1.71
CA PHE A 24 -12.80 6.61 -2.24
C PHE A 24 -14.25 6.80 -2.72
N ARG A 25 -14.58 6.22 -3.88
CA ARG A 25 -15.92 6.31 -4.48
C ARG A 25 -16.36 4.96 -5.05
N GLY A 26 -17.67 4.78 -5.18
CA GLY A 26 -18.26 3.58 -5.77
C GLY A 26 -18.53 2.46 -4.76
N HIS A 27 -18.77 1.26 -5.28
CA HIS A 27 -19.13 0.08 -4.48
C HIS A 27 -17.93 -0.34 -3.59
N ASN A 28 -18.21 -0.73 -2.34
CA ASN A 28 -17.20 -1.11 -1.34
C ASN A 28 -16.16 -0.02 -1.03
N ALA A 29 -16.47 1.26 -1.29
CA ALA A 29 -15.56 2.37 -0.98
C ALA A 29 -15.20 2.43 0.51
N LYS A 30 -16.16 2.14 1.39
CA LYS A 30 -15.94 2.08 2.84
C LYS A 30 -14.98 0.95 3.23
N GLU A 31 -15.25 -0.26 2.77
CA GLU A 31 -14.41 -1.44 3.05
C GLU A 31 -12.97 -1.25 2.56
N ARG A 32 -12.78 -0.71 1.34
CA ARG A 32 -11.45 -0.40 0.79
C ARG A 32 -10.74 0.70 1.56
N PHE A 33 -11.46 1.74 1.96
CA PHE A 33 -10.91 2.80 2.81
C PHE A 33 -10.46 2.24 4.15
N GLU A 34 -11.31 1.47 4.82
CA GLU A 34 -11.00 0.85 6.12
C GLU A 34 -9.80 -0.09 6.00
N ASN A 35 -9.73 -0.90 4.94
CA ASN A 35 -8.60 -1.80 4.70
C ASN A 35 -7.29 -1.03 4.46
N GLU A 36 -7.29 -0.02 3.59
CA GLU A 36 -6.08 0.75 3.32
C GLU A 36 -5.60 1.51 4.55
N VAL A 37 -6.50 2.12 5.32
CA VAL A 37 -6.15 2.77 6.60
C VAL A 37 -5.58 1.76 7.60
N ARG A 38 -6.20 0.58 7.73
CA ARG A 38 -5.75 -0.48 8.63
C ARG A 38 -4.34 -0.95 8.27
N VAL A 39 -4.09 -1.26 7.00
CA VAL A 39 -2.79 -1.75 6.52
C VAL A 39 -1.70 -0.68 6.67
N LEU A 40 -1.99 0.58 6.30
CA LEU A 40 -1.01 1.65 6.42
C LEU A 40 -0.65 1.96 7.87
N LYS A 41 -1.63 1.99 8.78
CA LYS A 41 -1.37 2.15 10.22
C LYS A 41 -0.52 1.01 10.80
N TYR A 42 -0.81 -0.22 10.39
CA TYR A 42 -0.05 -1.38 10.80
C TYR A 42 1.41 -1.32 10.31
N LEU A 43 1.63 -0.93 9.05
CA LEU A 43 2.97 -0.73 8.50
C LEU A 43 3.72 0.42 9.17
N GLU A 44 3.02 1.50 9.51
CA GLU A 44 3.58 2.63 10.26
C GLU A 44 4.05 2.20 11.65
N GLU A 45 3.24 1.40 12.36
CA GLU A 45 3.59 0.86 13.68
C GLU A 45 4.82 -0.06 13.64
N LYS A 46 4.96 -0.86 12.57
CA LYS A 46 6.16 -1.69 12.34
C LYS A 46 7.38 -0.90 11.85
N GLY A 47 7.28 0.43 11.66
CA GLY A 47 8.38 1.29 11.23
C GLY A 47 8.72 1.16 9.73
N CYS A 48 7.71 0.94 8.88
CA CYS A 48 7.90 0.89 7.43
C CYS A 48 7.92 2.31 6.84
N ASP A 49 9.09 2.81 6.44
CA ASP A 49 9.23 4.16 5.87
C ASP A 49 9.03 4.24 4.36
N PHE A 50 8.98 3.10 3.65
CA PHE A 50 8.79 3.08 2.19
C PHE A 50 7.32 2.96 1.77
N VAL A 51 6.40 3.37 2.65
CA VAL A 51 4.97 3.46 2.37
C VAL A 51 4.42 4.83 2.79
N PRO A 52 3.28 5.26 2.22
CA PRO A 52 2.66 6.52 2.62
C PRO A 52 2.18 6.45 4.08
N LYS A 53 2.60 7.42 4.90
CA LYS A 53 2.15 7.55 6.29
C LYS A 53 0.77 8.19 6.33
N VAL A 54 -0.09 7.73 7.24
CA VAL A 54 -1.46 8.23 7.38
C VAL A 54 -1.42 9.51 8.19
N LEU A 55 -1.78 10.63 7.58
CA LEU A 55 -1.85 11.93 8.26
C LEU A 55 -3.24 12.22 8.80
N GLU A 56 -4.27 11.86 8.03
CA GLU A 56 -5.68 12.08 8.38
C GLU A 56 -6.52 10.99 7.69
N ALA A 57 -7.52 10.46 8.39
CA ALA A 57 -8.45 9.49 7.84
C ALA A 57 -9.87 9.85 8.28
N ASP A 58 -10.72 10.15 7.31
CA ASP A 58 -12.10 10.58 7.50
C ASP A 58 -13.05 9.51 6.94
N ALA A 59 -13.69 8.77 7.85
CA ALA A 59 -14.58 7.67 7.49
C ALA A 59 -15.95 8.14 6.98
N GLU A 60 -16.36 9.37 7.30
CA GLU A 60 -17.64 9.94 6.86
C GLU A 60 -17.56 10.39 5.39
N ALA A 61 -16.48 11.10 5.05
CA ALA A 61 -16.20 11.54 3.69
C ALA A 61 -15.45 10.49 2.84
N LEU A 62 -15.10 9.33 3.42
CA LEU A 62 -14.27 8.29 2.79
C LEU A 62 -12.99 8.88 2.20
N LYS A 63 -12.32 9.71 2.99
CA LYS A 63 -11.16 10.50 2.57
C LYS A 63 -9.94 10.13 3.42
N LEU A 64 -8.87 9.77 2.74
CA LEU A 64 -7.58 9.44 3.32
C LEU A 64 -6.55 10.48 2.89
N VAL A 65 -5.83 11.05 3.84
CA VAL A 65 -4.72 11.96 3.58
C VAL A 65 -3.43 11.28 4.00
N THR A 66 -2.49 11.18 3.05
CA THR A 66 -1.19 10.57 3.29
C THR A 66 -0.04 11.46 2.88
N THR A 67 1.16 11.09 3.34
CA THR A 67 2.41 11.68 2.87
C THR A 67 2.66 11.39 1.40
N ASN A 68 3.36 12.29 0.74
CA ASN A 68 3.73 12.13 -0.67
C ASN A 68 4.98 11.29 -0.84
N CYS A 69 4.83 10.22 -1.61
CA CYS A 69 5.86 9.24 -1.91
C CYS A 69 6.58 9.49 -3.26
N GLY A 70 6.39 10.68 -3.84
CA GLY A 70 6.99 11.11 -5.10
C GLY A 70 6.17 10.73 -6.33
N ALA A 71 6.86 10.67 -7.48
CA ALA A 71 6.24 10.42 -8.77
C ALA A 71 6.18 8.91 -9.07
N ARG A 72 5.22 8.50 -9.89
CA ARG A 72 5.12 7.10 -10.34
C ARG A 72 6.35 6.73 -11.16
N VAL A 73 6.86 5.52 -10.95
CA VAL A 73 7.97 5.01 -11.75
C VAL A 73 7.44 4.62 -13.13
N GLU A 74 8.16 4.98 -14.20
CA GLU A 74 7.80 4.60 -15.58
C GLU A 74 8.51 3.31 -16.02
N HIS A 75 9.75 3.10 -15.57
CA HIS A 75 10.58 1.96 -15.93
C HIS A 75 11.26 1.36 -14.70
N MET A 76 11.06 0.07 -14.48
CA MET A 76 11.73 -0.69 -13.42
C MET A 76 11.79 -2.17 -13.80
N SER A 77 12.94 -2.80 -13.54
CA SER A 77 13.11 -4.24 -13.74
C SER A 77 12.24 -5.06 -12.77
N GLU A 78 11.75 -6.21 -13.22
CA GLU A 78 10.94 -7.13 -12.41
C GLU A 78 11.67 -7.57 -11.13
N GLU A 79 12.99 -7.73 -11.18
CA GLU A 79 13.82 -8.08 -10.02
C GLU A 79 13.74 -7.02 -8.92
N LYS A 80 13.86 -5.74 -9.27
CA LYS A 80 13.71 -4.63 -8.32
C LYS A 80 12.29 -4.55 -7.79
N MET A 81 11.31 -4.84 -8.64
CA MET A 81 9.90 -4.89 -8.25
C MET A 81 9.65 -5.93 -7.18
N LYS A 82 10.09 -7.17 -7.43
CA LYS A 82 10.00 -8.26 -6.45
C LYS A 82 10.75 -7.94 -5.17
N GLN A 83 11.91 -7.28 -5.25
CA GLN A 83 12.63 -6.84 -4.04
C GLN A 83 11.85 -5.78 -3.25
N VAL A 84 11.22 -4.81 -3.90
CA VAL A 84 10.43 -3.76 -3.23
C VAL A 84 9.19 -4.36 -2.57
N PHE A 85 8.44 -5.21 -3.27
CA PHE A 85 7.27 -5.87 -2.70
C PHE A 85 7.64 -6.93 -1.67
N GLY A 86 8.73 -7.68 -1.87
CA GLY A 86 9.22 -8.66 -0.90
C GLY A 86 9.63 -8.02 0.43
N LYS A 87 10.07 -6.75 0.43
CA LYS A 87 10.25 -5.99 1.67
C LYS A 87 8.97 -5.87 2.48
N LEU A 88 7.79 -5.70 1.86
CA LEU A 88 6.52 -5.62 2.59
C LEU A 88 6.20 -6.92 3.33
N GLU A 89 6.54 -8.06 2.73
CA GLU A 89 6.30 -9.37 3.33
C GLU A 89 7.08 -9.53 4.65
N HIS A 90 8.26 -8.91 4.77
CA HIS A 90 9.01 -8.87 6.04
C HIS A 90 8.30 -8.08 7.16
N TYR A 91 7.45 -7.13 6.82
CA TYR A 91 6.60 -6.42 7.79
C TYR A 91 5.30 -7.18 8.09
N GLY A 92 5.08 -8.32 7.44
CA GLY A 92 3.85 -9.10 7.56
C GLY A 92 2.71 -8.52 6.73
N VAL A 93 3.00 -7.89 5.59
CA VAL A 93 1.97 -7.40 4.65
C VAL A 93 2.26 -7.90 3.25
N ARG A 94 1.24 -8.44 2.58
CA ARG A 94 1.29 -8.85 1.19
C ARG A 94 0.46 -7.93 0.32
N HIS A 95 1.10 -7.36 -0.69
CA HIS A 95 0.41 -6.54 -1.68
C HIS A 95 -0.11 -7.43 -2.82
N GLU A 96 -1.43 -7.63 -2.89
CA GLU A 96 -2.02 -8.51 -3.90
C GLU A 96 -1.89 -7.94 -5.33
N ASP A 97 -1.79 -6.61 -5.45
CA ASP A 97 -1.63 -5.92 -6.74
C ASP A 97 -0.18 -5.44 -6.94
N ALA A 98 0.78 -6.37 -6.94
CA ALA A 98 2.19 -6.06 -7.15
C ALA A 98 2.43 -5.65 -8.62
N PHE A 99 2.19 -4.37 -8.94
CA PHE A 99 2.43 -3.77 -10.25
C PHE A 99 3.27 -2.50 -10.13
N LEU A 100 4.07 -2.20 -11.17
CA LEU A 100 4.89 -0.99 -11.26
C LEU A 100 4.08 0.30 -11.11
N ARG A 101 2.80 0.26 -11.49
CA ARG A 101 1.82 1.35 -11.33
C ARG A 101 1.58 1.75 -9.85
N ASN A 102 1.87 0.85 -8.92
CA ASN A 102 1.74 1.04 -7.47
C ASN A 102 3.09 1.34 -6.82
N ILE A 103 4.13 1.58 -7.63
CA ILE A 103 5.45 1.99 -7.17
C ILE A 103 5.68 3.44 -7.57
N THR A 104 6.08 4.20 -6.57
CA THR A 104 6.48 5.60 -6.68
C THR A 104 7.93 5.75 -6.27
N TYR A 105 8.60 6.78 -6.75
CA TYR A 105 9.97 7.10 -6.38
C TYR A 105 10.01 8.47 -5.72
N ASN A 106 10.42 8.46 -4.46
CA ASN A 106 10.61 9.68 -3.70
C ASN A 106 12.03 10.21 -3.95
N ALA A 107 12.14 11.18 -4.84
CA ALA A 107 13.42 11.81 -5.16
C ALA A 107 14.07 12.55 -3.98
N ARG A 108 13.29 12.94 -2.95
CA ARG A 108 13.83 13.60 -1.74
C ARG A 108 14.56 12.62 -0.83
N GLU A 109 14.00 11.44 -0.64
CA GLU A 109 14.53 10.39 0.24
C GLU A 109 15.37 9.35 -0.52
N GLY A 110 15.39 9.44 -1.87
CA GLY A 110 16.14 8.53 -2.74
C GLY A 110 15.62 7.09 -2.75
N ARG A 111 14.37 6.84 -2.37
CA ARG A 111 13.81 5.49 -2.18
C ARG A 111 12.53 5.23 -2.97
N PHE A 112 12.31 3.96 -3.30
CA PHE A 112 11.05 3.48 -3.87
C PHE A 112 10.01 3.31 -2.78
N CYS A 113 8.80 3.75 -3.04
CA CYS A 113 7.67 3.64 -2.14
C CYS A 113 6.53 2.88 -2.81
N VAL A 114 5.85 2.04 -2.04
CA VAL A 114 4.66 1.32 -2.49
C VAL A 114 3.42 2.09 -2.05
N ILE A 115 2.44 2.20 -2.93
CA ILE A 115 1.16 2.88 -2.70
C ILE A 115 0.00 1.95 -3.04
N ASP A 116 -1.21 2.30 -2.63
CA ASP A 116 -2.47 1.62 -3.01
C ASP A 116 -2.68 0.26 -2.31
N PHE A 117 -2.84 0.28 -0.98
CA PHE A 117 -2.99 -0.93 -0.14
C PHE A 117 -4.44 -1.40 0.03
N GLU A 118 -5.36 -0.92 -0.81
CA GLU A 118 -6.79 -1.22 -0.73
C GLU A 118 -7.11 -2.73 -0.80
N PHE A 119 -6.27 -3.53 -1.44
CA PHE A 119 -6.39 -4.99 -1.52
C PHE A 119 -5.24 -5.74 -0.84
N ALA A 120 -4.46 -5.05 0.01
CA ALA A 120 -3.37 -5.70 0.72
C ALA A 120 -3.90 -6.60 1.83
N THR A 121 -3.17 -7.68 2.09
CA THR A 121 -3.48 -8.67 3.13
C THR A 121 -2.42 -8.59 4.23
N LEU A 122 -2.84 -8.55 5.49
CA LEU A 122 -1.94 -8.66 6.64
C LEU A 122 -1.61 -10.14 6.88
N LEU A 123 -0.34 -10.51 6.77
CA LEU A 123 0.18 -11.85 7.01
C LEU A 123 0.52 -12.11 8.49
N ASP A 124 0.78 -11.07 9.28
CA ASP A 124 1.06 -11.21 10.73
C ASP A 124 -0.19 -11.63 11.52
N GLU A 125 -1.37 -11.47 10.91
CA GLU A 125 -2.65 -12.01 11.38
C GLU A 125 -2.84 -13.49 11.01
N GLN A 126 -1.78 -14.18 10.58
CA GLN A 126 -1.82 -15.62 10.41
C GLN A 126 -2.04 -16.27 11.79
N PRO A 127 -3.17 -16.99 12.02
CA PRO A 127 -3.27 -17.83 13.19
C PRO A 127 -2.08 -18.80 13.18
N PRO A 128 -1.54 -19.18 14.34
CA PRO A 128 -0.38 -20.04 14.40
C PRO A 128 -0.66 -21.32 13.59
N SER A 129 0.20 -21.56 12.61
CA SER A 129 0.57 -22.89 12.12
C SER A 129 -0.57 -23.77 11.57
N GLN A 130 -0.72 -23.79 10.25
CA GLN A 130 -1.01 -25.06 9.57
C GLN A 130 0.35 -25.65 9.17
N GLU A 131 0.97 -26.37 10.10
CA GLU A 131 2.11 -27.23 9.81
C GLU A 131 1.76 -28.13 8.63
N ALA A 132 2.61 -28.06 7.60
CA ALA A 132 2.62 -29.02 6.52
C ALA A 132 3.00 -30.39 7.11
N THR A 133 2.01 -31.21 7.44
CA THR A 133 2.21 -32.64 7.67
C THR A 133 2.64 -33.27 6.35
N LEU A 134 3.95 -33.39 6.16
CA LEU A 134 4.55 -34.33 5.20
C LEU A 134 4.39 -35.73 5.78
N PRO A 135 3.68 -36.68 5.15
CA PRO A 135 3.88 -38.08 5.46
C PRO A 135 5.23 -38.53 4.90
N ALA A 136 6.13 -38.96 5.79
CA ALA A 136 7.37 -39.65 5.44
C ALA A 136 7.07 -40.95 4.67
N PRO A 137 7.96 -41.40 3.77
CA PRO A 137 7.73 -42.56 2.93
C PRO A 137 7.75 -43.85 3.77
N ALA A 138 6.73 -44.69 3.59
CA ALA A 138 6.70 -46.03 4.17
C ALA A 138 7.73 -46.93 3.48
N ALA A 139 8.56 -47.59 4.29
CA ALA A 139 9.48 -48.66 3.91
C ALA A 139 8.73 -49.96 3.59
#